data_AF-A0AAF5DGI2-F1
#
_entry.id   AF-A0AAF5DGI2-F1
#
_cell.length_a   1.000
_cell.length_b   1.000
_cell.length_c   1.000
_cell.angle_alpha   90.00
_cell.angle_beta   90.00
_cell.angle_gamma   90.00
#
_symmetry.space_group_name_H-M   'P 1'
#
loop_
_entity.id
_entity.type
_entity.pdbx_description
1 polymer ?
#
loop_
_entity_poly.entity_id
_entity_poly.type
_entity_poly.pdbx_seq_one_letter_code
_entity_poly.pdbx_strand_id
1 'polypeptide(L)'
;NRSYPYKWNKIYNICISFPGISKECELEVESYTDYLVKNKIEGFDVGQSADILYGANGCFNDYAKSLGIKYVFTIEIESRKMYYFGFTIPKSYISKLAEETFAGILVVSQRISKENIVESNIK
;
A
#
# COMPACT_ATOMS: atom_id res chain seq x y z
N ASN A 1 -1.99 -18.64 -9.20
CA ASN A 1 -2.96 -19.46 -8.44
C ASN A 1 -2.63 -19.56 -6.95
N ARG A 2 -2.64 -18.44 -6.22
CA ARG A 2 -2.74 -18.44 -4.76
C ARG A 2 -3.93 -17.60 -4.37
N SER A 3 -5.04 -18.30 -4.12
CA SER A 3 -6.27 -17.80 -3.55
C SER A 3 -5.98 -17.18 -2.19
N TYR A 4 -6.54 -16.01 -1.90
CA TYR A 4 -6.67 -15.48 -0.55
C TYR A 4 -7.22 -16.59 0.34
N PRO A 5 -6.48 -17.09 1.34
CA PRO A 5 -7.10 -17.90 2.35
C PRO A 5 -8.01 -16.95 3.12
N TYR A 6 -9.29 -16.97 2.77
CA TYR A 6 -10.32 -16.45 3.65
C TYR A 6 -10.72 -17.59 4.59
N LYS A 7 -10.78 -17.30 5.88
CA LYS A 7 -11.31 -18.23 6.88
C LYS A 7 -12.53 -17.61 7.52
N TRP A 8 -13.69 -18.22 7.33
CA TRP A 8 -14.88 -17.84 8.07
C TRP A 8 -14.71 -18.21 9.54
N ASN A 9 -14.67 -17.22 10.43
CA ASN A 9 -14.68 -17.42 11.86
C ASN A 9 -16.14 -17.50 12.35
N LYS A 10 -16.61 -18.71 12.64
CA LYS A 10 -17.98 -18.95 13.12
C LYS A 10 -18.27 -18.37 14.50
N ILE A 11 -17.26 -18.15 15.34
CA ILE A 11 -17.43 -17.62 16.70
C ILE A 11 -17.77 -16.13 16.65
N TYR A 12 -17.04 -15.36 15.83
CA TYR A 12 -17.26 -13.92 15.69
C TYR A 12 -18.15 -13.56 14.48
N ASN A 13 -18.61 -14.57 13.74
CA ASN A 13 -19.38 -14.43 12.50
C ASN A 13 -18.74 -13.45 11.49
N ILE A 14 -17.41 -13.54 11.34
CA ILE A 14 -16.61 -12.65 10.50
C ILE A 14 -15.75 -13.47 9.54
N CYS A 15 -15.61 -13.01 8.29
CA CYS A 15 -14.61 -13.53 7.38
C CYS A 15 -13.25 -12.97 7.78
N ILE A 16 -12.19 -13.76 7.90
CA ILE A 16 -10.82 -13.26 8.10
C ILE A 16 -10.09 -13.44 6.78
N SER A 17 -9.76 -12.34 6.09
CA SER A 17 -8.80 -12.37 4.98
C SER A 17 -7.38 -12.41 5.56
N PHE A 18 -6.58 -13.37 5.11
CA PHE A 18 -5.13 -13.26 5.22
C PHE A 18 -4.65 -12.66 3.90
N PRO A 19 -4.25 -11.38 3.86
CA PRO A 19 -3.69 -10.81 2.65
C PRO A 19 -2.48 -11.66 2.23
N GLY A 20 -2.60 -12.29 1.07
CA GLY A 20 -1.56 -13.12 0.51
C GLY A 20 -0.40 -12.24 0.08
N ILE A 21 0.71 -12.32 0.81
CA ILE A 21 1.99 -11.74 0.41
C ILE A 21 2.38 -12.33 -0.96
N SER A 22 2.34 -11.51 -2.01
CA SER A 22 3.27 -11.70 -3.12
C SER A 22 4.59 -11.08 -2.67
N LYS A 23 5.66 -11.87 -2.65
CA LYS A 23 7.03 -11.41 -2.32
C LYS A 23 7.41 -10.18 -3.14
N GLU A 24 6.85 -10.07 -4.34
CA GLU A 24 6.96 -8.95 -5.26
C GLU A 24 6.38 -7.66 -4.67
N CYS A 25 5.24 -7.72 -3.98
CA CYS A 25 4.68 -6.53 -3.33
C CYS A 25 5.51 -6.09 -2.14
N GLU A 26 6.10 -7.01 -1.37
CA GLU A 26 7.03 -6.66 -0.29
C GLU A 26 8.25 -5.91 -0.82
N LEU A 27 8.87 -6.39 -1.90
CA LEU A 27 10.02 -5.73 -2.52
C LEU A 27 9.68 -4.32 -3.06
N GLU A 28 8.45 -4.10 -3.53
CA GLU A 28 8.02 -2.79 -4.00
C GLU A 28 7.72 -1.82 -2.86
N VAL A 29 7.08 -2.33 -1.82
CA VAL A 29 6.84 -1.68 -0.54
C VAL A 29 8.18 -1.27 0.09
N GLU A 30 9.20 -2.13 0.04
CA GLU A 30 10.58 -1.81 0.41
C GLU A 30 11.16 -0.70 -0.49
N SER A 31 11.00 -0.77 -1.81
CA SER A 31 11.52 0.28 -2.71
C SER A 31 10.88 1.66 -2.50
N TYR A 32 9.60 1.69 -2.12
CA TYR A 32 8.88 2.90 -1.72
C TYR A 32 9.41 3.41 -0.38
N THR A 33 9.62 2.51 0.59
CA THR A 33 10.25 2.83 1.88
C THR A 33 11.64 3.44 1.68
N ASP A 34 12.46 2.84 0.83
CA ASP A 34 13.78 3.34 0.48
C ASP A 34 13.71 4.74 -0.13
N TYR A 35 12.73 5.01 -1.00
CA TYR A 35 12.51 6.35 -1.52
C TYR A 35 12.18 7.35 -0.41
N LEU A 36 11.27 6.99 0.50
CA LEU A 36 10.90 7.86 1.63
C LEU A 36 12.12 8.16 2.51
N VAL A 37 12.87 7.12 2.90
CA VAL A 37 14.10 7.24 3.70
C VAL A 37 15.15 8.09 2.99
N LYS A 38 15.40 7.82 1.70
CA LYS A 38 16.38 8.55 0.89
C LYS A 38 16.06 10.04 0.79
N ASN A 39 14.79 10.40 0.70
CA ASN A 39 14.34 11.78 0.59
C ASN A 39 14.04 12.42 1.96
N LYS A 40 14.37 11.73 3.06
CA LYS A 40 14.10 12.19 4.44
C LYS A 40 12.62 12.53 4.66
N ILE A 41 11.74 11.79 3.99
CA ILE A 41 10.30 11.87 4.19
C ILE A 41 9.96 10.98 5.38
N GLU A 42 9.88 11.60 6.55
CA GLU A 42 9.53 10.94 7.79
C GLU A 42 8.02 10.80 7.95
N GLY A 43 7.58 9.73 8.62
CA GLY A 43 6.19 9.59 9.08
C GLY A 43 5.32 8.62 8.30
N PHE A 44 5.89 7.74 7.48
CA PHE A 44 5.17 6.63 6.87
C PHE A 44 5.66 5.30 7.45
N ASP A 45 4.72 4.49 7.91
CA ASP A 45 4.94 3.08 8.21
C ASP A 45 4.55 2.25 6.99
N VAL A 46 5.32 1.21 6.70
CA VAL A 46 5.23 0.49 5.43
C VAL A 46 5.21 -1.02 5.66
N GLY A 47 4.21 -1.70 5.10
CA GLY A 47 3.89 -3.10 5.40
C GLY A 47 2.44 -3.47 5.12
N GLN A 48 1.96 -4.59 5.67
CA GLN A 48 0.58 -5.03 5.51
C GLN A 48 -0.39 -4.09 6.25
N SER A 49 -1.50 -3.71 5.61
CA SER A 49 -2.48 -2.81 6.23
C SER A 49 -3.07 -3.37 7.52
N ALA A 50 -3.25 -4.69 7.61
CA ALA A 50 -3.75 -5.34 8.81
C ALA A 50 -2.77 -5.30 9.99
N ASP A 51 -1.47 -5.32 9.71
CA ASP A 51 -0.41 -5.29 10.73
C ASP A 51 -0.11 -3.85 11.20
N ILE A 52 -0.20 -2.88 10.30
CA ILE A 52 0.10 -1.46 10.58
C ILE A 52 -1.10 -0.72 11.15
N LEU A 53 -2.31 -0.97 10.62
CA LEU A 53 -3.53 -0.27 11.02
C LEU A 53 -4.32 -1.13 12.00
N TYR A 54 -5.18 -2.00 11.44
CA TYR A 54 -6.02 -2.93 12.15
C TYR A 54 -6.55 -3.97 11.15
N GLY A 55 -6.89 -5.16 11.65
CA GLY A 55 -7.55 -6.18 10.84
C GLY A 55 -8.92 -5.68 10.35
N ALA A 56 -9.08 -5.59 9.03
CA ALA A 56 -10.31 -5.16 8.37
C ALA A 56 -10.64 -6.10 7.22
N ASN A 57 -11.93 -6.35 6.99
CA ASN A 57 -12.40 -7.26 5.94
C ASN A 57 -13.27 -6.52 4.93
N GLY A 58 -13.29 -7.00 3.69
CA GLY A 58 -14.07 -6.37 2.62
C GLY A 58 -13.44 -5.08 2.10
N CYS A 59 -12.16 -4.85 2.39
CA CYS A 59 -11.41 -3.71 1.88
C CYS A 59 -11.22 -3.83 0.35
N PHE A 60 -11.20 -2.68 -0.33
CA PHE A 60 -11.02 -2.62 -1.78
C PHE A 60 -9.74 -3.33 -2.23
N ASN A 61 -8.66 -3.16 -1.47
CA ASN A 61 -7.38 -3.76 -1.79
C ASN A 61 -7.48 -5.28 -1.85
N ASP A 62 -8.08 -5.94 -0.84
CA ASP A 62 -8.33 -7.39 -0.82
C ASP A 62 -9.20 -7.84 -2.00
N TYR A 63 -10.23 -7.07 -2.36
CA TYR A 63 -11.08 -7.39 -3.50
C TYR A 63 -10.31 -7.30 -4.83
N ALA A 64 -9.60 -6.20 -5.10
CA ALA A 64 -8.79 -6.03 -6.30
C ALA A 64 -7.73 -7.13 -6.44
N LYS A 65 -7.09 -7.45 -5.31
CA LYS A 65 -6.17 -8.56 -5.14
C LYS A 65 -6.80 -9.91 -5.48
N SER A 66 -8.07 -10.15 -5.10
CA SER A 66 -8.84 -11.35 -5.45
C SER A 66 -9.10 -11.53 -6.96
N LEU A 67 -9.13 -10.43 -7.71
CA LEU A 67 -9.25 -10.43 -9.17
C LEU A 67 -7.92 -10.73 -9.89
N GLY A 68 -6.83 -10.94 -9.15
CA GLY A 68 -5.51 -11.23 -9.71
C GLY A 68 -4.69 -10.00 -10.08
N ILE A 69 -5.09 -8.79 -9.64
CA ILE A 69 -4.28 -7.58 -9.84
C ILE A 69 -2.98 -7.73 -9.01
N LYS A 70 -1.85 -7.71 -9.70
CA LYS A 70 -0.53 -7.97 -9.09
C LYS A 70 -0.13 -6.90 -8.08
N TYR A 71 -0.42 -5.64 -8.35
CA TYR A 71 0.00 -4.51 -7.51
C TYR A 71 -1.21 -3.76 -6.97
N VAL A 72 -1.38 -3.79 -5.66
CA VAL A 72 -2.50 -3.15 -4.98
C VAL A 72 -1.98 -2.58 -3.67
N PHE A 73 -2.22 -1.30 -3.44
CA PHE A 73 -1.69 -0.56 -2.30
C PHE A 73 -2.81 0.21 -1.62
N THR A 74 -2.66 0.39 -0.32
CA THR A 74 -3.43 1.38 0.46
C THR A 74 -2.44 2.46 0.89
N ILE A 75 -2.76 3.71 0.61
CA ILE A 75 -1.96 4.86 1.04
C ILE A 75 -2.82 5.65 2.02
N GLU A 76 -2.43 5.63 3.29
CA GLU A 76 -2.99 6.51 4.30
C GLU A 76 -2.16 7.79 4.33
N ILE A 77 -2.80 8.92 4.03
CA ILE A 77 -2.15 10.22 3.96
C ILE A 77 -2.39 10.92 5.30
N GLU A 78 -1.39 10.91 6.18
CA GLU A 78 -1.44 11.64 7.45
C GLU A 78 -0.75 13.00 7.36
N SER A 79 -1.20 13.95 8.17
CA SER A 79 -0.37 15.08 8.56
C SER A 79 0.85 14.58 9.35
N ARG A 80 2.06 14.95 8.94
CA ARG A 80 3.32 14.63 9.67
C ARG A 80 3.13 14.76 11.18
N LYS A 81 3.75 13.86 11.96
CA LYS A 81 3.70 13.78 13.44
C LYS A 81 3.75 15.13 14.19
N MET A 82 4.38 16.16 13.60
CA MET A 82 4.46 17.50 14.18
C MET A 82 3.10 18.22 14.29
N TYR A 83 2.10 17.86 13.48
CA TYR A 83 0.75 18.41 13.54
C TYR A 83 -0.27 17.32 13.28
N TYR A 84 -1.19 17.10 14.23
CA TYR A 84 -2.31 16.18 14.04
C TYR A 84 -3.53 16.97 13.55
N PHE A 85 -3.72 17.02 12.23
CA PHE A 85 -4.89 17.65 11.61
C PHE A 85 -6.03 16.66 11.37
N GLY A 86 -5.76 15.35 11.41
CA GLY A 86 -6.74 14.34 11.01
C GLY A 86 -7.32 14.66 9.63
N PHE A 87 -8.64 14.71 9.53
CA PHE A 87 -9.35 15.00 8.27
C PHE A 87 -9.40 16.49 7.90
N THR A 88 -8.94 17.41 8.76
CA THR A 88 -9.08 18.87 8.58
C THR A 88 -7.74 19.56 8.28
N ILE A 89 -7.02 19.05 7.28
CA ILE A 89 -5.72 19.59 6.86
C ILE A 89 -5.87 21.04 6.34
N PRO A 90 -5.06 22.01 6.82
CA PRO A 90 -5.09 23.37 6.30
C PRO A 90 -4.73 23.41 4.83
N LYS A 91 -5.41 24.27 4.05
CA LYS A 91 -5.21 24.40 2.60
C LYS A 91 -3.75 24.60 2.19
N SER A 92 -2.95 25.28 3.02
CA SER A 92 -1.52 25.53 2.79
C SER A 92 -0.67 24.26 2.73
N TYR A 93 -1.14 23.14 3.29
CA TYR A 93 -0.42 21.86 3.29
C TYR A 93 -0.78 20.94 2.13
N ILE A 94 -1.90 21.19 1.43
CA ILE A 94 -2.43 20.26 0.41
C ILE A 94 -1.41 20.03 -0.72
N SER A 95 -0.81 21.08 -1.30
CA SER A 95 0.15 20.93 -2.41
C SER A 95 1.34 20.09 -1.99
N LYS A 96 1.93 20.41 -0.83
CA LYS A 96 3.11 19.72 -0.31
C LYS A 96 2.82 18.24 -0.06
N LEU A 97 1.66 17.94 0.53
CA LEU A 97 1.24 16.57 0.79
C LEU A 97 1.01 15.78 -0.51
N ALA A 98 0.35 16.40 -1.48
CA ALA A 98 0.14 15.79 -2.79
C ALA A 98 1.45 15.52 -3.53
N GLU A 99 2.41 16.45 -3.49
CA GLU A 99 3.75 16.27 -4.07
C GLU A 99 4.51 15.12 -3.40
N GLU A 100 4.52 15.07 -2.07
CA GLU A 100 5.17 14.01 -1.28
C GLU A 100 4.54 12.63 -1.61
N THR A 101 3.19 12.52 -1.59
CA THR A 101 2.48 11.29 -1.94
C THR A 101 2.70 10.88 -3.41
N PHE A 102 2.61 11.82 -4.35
CA PHE A 102 2.74 11.52 -5.77
C PHE A 102 4.15 11.04 -6.13
N ALA A 103 5.18 11.60 -5.52
CA ALA A 103 6.55 11.18 -5.79
C ALA A 103 6.80 9.73 -5.37
N GLY A 104 6.15 9.28 -4.30
CA GLY A 104 6.16 7.88 -3.91
C GLY A 104 5.37 6.98 -4.89
N ILE A 105 4.18 7.41 -5.34
CA ILE A 105 3.41 6.70 -6.39
C ILE A 105 4.27 6.53 -7.66
N LEU A 106 5.05 7.55 -8.02
CA LEU A 106 5.92 7.52 -9.19
C LEU A 106 7.01 6.44 -9.08
N VAL A 107 7.61 6.24 -7.90
CA VAL A 107 8.66 5.23 -7.67
C VAL A 107 8.11 3.82 -7.89
N VAL A 108 6.95 3.53 -7.29
CA VAL A 108 6.26 2.26 -7.46
C VAL A 108 5.87 2.06 -8.93
N SER A 109 5.30 3.09 -9.57
CA SER A 109 4.92 3.05 -10.99
C SER A 109 6.11 2.76 -11.91
N GLN A 110 7.28 3.37 -11.64
CA GLN A 110 8.51 3.11 -12.38
C GLN A 110 9.01 1.67 -12.20
N ARG A 111 8.87 1.10 -10.99
CA ARG A 111 9.24 -0.29 -10.73
C ARG A 111 8.34 -1.26 -11.50
N ILE A 112 7.03 -1.05 -11.42
CA ILE A 112 6.02 -1.82 -12.17
C ILE A 112 6.27 -1.74 -13.68
N SER A 113 6.57 -0.54 -14.19
CA SER A 113 6.87 -0.35 -15.61
C SER A 113 8.11 -1.14 -16.05
N LYS A 114 9.19 -1.13 -15.26
CA LYS A 114 10.40 -1.92 -15.54
C LYS A 114 10.11 -3.42 -15.55
N GLU A 115 9.31 -3.90 -14.60
CA GLU A 115 8.94 -5.31 -14.53
C GLU A 115 8.09 -5.74 -15.72
N ASN A 116 7.10 -4.94 -16.13
CA ASN A 116 6.30 -5.21 -17.33
C ASN A 116 7.14 -5.22 -18.62
N ILE A 117 8.14 -4.34 -18.74
CA ILE A 117 9.08 -4.36 -19.88
C ILE A 117 9.86 -5.67 -19.88
N VAL A 118 10.38 -6.10 -18.73
CA VAL A 118 11.13 -7.37 -18.60
C VAL A 118 10.23 -8.56 -18.94
N GLU A 119 9.00 -8.62 -18.41
CA GLU A 119 8.04 -9.69 -18.71
C GLU A 119 7.66 -9.70 -20.21
N SER A 120 7.58 -8.55 -20.86
CA SER A 120 7.29 -8.45 -22.31
C SER A 120 8.45 -8.91 -23.19
N ASN A 121 9.69 -8.82 -22.70
CA ASN A 121 10.88 -9.27 -23.44
C ASN A 121 11.14 -10.78 -23.30
N ILE A 122 10.46 -11.46 -22.38
CA ILE A 122 10.59 -12.91 -22.13
C ILE A 122 9.50 -13.73 -22.85
N LYS A 123 8.40 -13.07 -23.26
CA LYS A 123 7.28 -13.67 -24.01
C LYS A 123 7.48 -13.54 -25.52
#